data_AF-A0A2S9XX27-F1
#
_entry.id   AF-A0A2S9XX27-F1
#
_cell.length_a   1.000
_cell.length_b   1.000
_cell.length_c   1.000
_cell.angle_alpha   90.00
_cell.angle_beta   90.00
_cell.angle_gamma   90.00
#
_symmetry.space_group_name_H-M   'P 1'
#
loop_
_entity.id
_entity.type
_entity.pdbx_description
1 polymer ?
#
loop_
_entity_poly.entity_id
_entity_poly.type
_entity_poly.pdbx_seq_one_letter_code
_entity_poly.pdbx_strand_id
1 'polypeptide(L)'
;MIERRNILRWGVIGAIILLSAAAGYELVLAERYTYAVIIGAAIPALALGDYWRHRDSPNNADRVLLSFMVALLAYGAAIASLI
;
A
#
# COMPACT_ATOMS: atom_id res chain seq x y z
N MET A 1 -0.81 -3.34 -25.95
CA MET A 1 0.03 -2.63 -24.95
C MET A 1 -0.74 -2.21 -23.68
N ILE A 2 -1.99 -1.75 -23.78
CA ILE A 2 -2.81 -1.29 -22.63
C ILE A 2 -3.12 -2.43 -21.64
N GLU A 3 -3.39 -3.63 -22.14
CA GLU A 3 -3.80 -4.79 -21.34
C GLU A 3 -2.70 -5.34 -20.42
N ARG A 4 -1.46 -5.45 -20.93
CA ARG A 4 -0.27 -5.80 -20.11
C ARG A 4 -0.01 -4.79 -19.00
N ARG A 5 -0.21 -3.49 -19.25
CA ARG A 5 -0.06 -2.43 -18.23
C ARG A 5 -1.09 -2.59 -17.11
N ASN A 6 -2.33 -2.94 -17.44
CA ASN A 6 -3.37 -3.17 -16.42
C ASN A 6 -3.08 -4.41 -15.57
N ILE A 7 -2.62 -5.52 -16.16
CA ILE A 7 -2.25 -6.72 -15.40
C ILE A 7 -1.13 -6.43 -14.40
N LEU A 8 -0.07 -5.73 -14.85
CA LEU A 8 1.03 -5.33 -13.97
C LEU A 8 0.56 -4.41 -12.83
N ARG A 9 -0.32 -3.45 -13.12
CA ARG A 9 -0.89 -2.55 -12.10
C ARG A 9 -1.66 -3.32 -11.03
N TRP A 10 -2.54 -4.23 -11.44
CA TRP A 10 -3.30 -5.05 -10.49
C TRP A 10 -2.40 -6.00 -9.70
N GLY A 11 -1.37 -6.56 -10.32
CA GLY A 11 -0.37 -7.37 -9.63
C GLY A 11 0.38 -6.57 -8.56
N VAL A 12 0.81 -5.35 -8.89
CA VAL A 12 1.47 -4.45 -7.94
C VAL A 12 0.54 -4.06 -6.79
N ILE A 13 -0.71 -3.66 -7.09
CA ILE A 13 -1.71 -3.34 -6.05
C ILE A 13 -1.93 -4.54 -5.12
N GLY A 14 -2.09 -5.75 -5.68
CA GLY A 14 -2.26 -6.97 -4.90
C GLY A 14 -1.08 -7.26 -3.99
N ALA A 15 0.15 -7.16 -4.50
CA ALA A 15 1.37 -7.34 -3.70
C ALA A 15 1.45 -6.33 -2.54
N ILE A 16 1.05 -5.08 -2.77
CA ILE A 16 1.09 -4.02 -1.76
C ILE A 16 0.06 -4.27 -0.65
N ILE A 17 -1.17 -4.68 -1.00
CA ILE A 17 -2.19 -5.03 -0.02
C ILE A 17 -1.70 -6.19 0.87
N LEU A 18 -1.10 -7.22 0.28
CA LEU A 18 -0.57 -8.37 1.03
C LEU A 18 0.57 -7.96 1.97
N LEU A 19 1.49 -7.11 1.51
CA LEU A 19 2.60 -6.62 2.32
C LEU A 19 2.13 -5.72 3.47
N SER A 20 1.17 -4.83 3.22
CA SER A 20 0.57 -4.02 4.29
C SER A 20 -0.23 -4.87 5.28
N ALA A 21 -0.96 -5.90 4.83
CA ALA A 21 -1.64 -6.81 5.76
C ALA A 21 -0.65 -7.58 6.64
N ALA A 22 0.44 -8.09 6.06
CA ALA A 22 1.53 -8.73 6.80
C ALA A 22 2.16 -7.75 7.82
N ALA A 23 2.36 -6.49 7.42
CA ALA A 23 2.82 -5.43 8.31
C ALA A 23 1.91 -5.21 9.51
N GLY A 24 0.61 -5.07 9.24
CA GLY A 24 -0.40 -4.90 10.27
C GLY A 24 -0.38 -6.06 11.25
N TYR A 25 -0.23 -7.29 10.76
CA TYR A 25 -0.15 -8.49 11.59
C TYR A 25 1.06 -8.47 12.53
N GLU A 26 2.27 -8.18 12.03
CA GLU A 26 3.47 -8.06 12.87
C GLU A 26 3.34 -6.95 13.92
N LEU A 27 2.73 -5.82 13.56
CA LEU A 27 2.47 -4.72 14.50
C LEU A 27 1.45 -5.09 15.58
N VAL A 28 0.47 -5.93 15.26
CA VAL A 28 -0.48 -6.49 16.25
C VAL A 28 0.26 -7.42 17.21
N LEU A 29 1.13 -8.30 16.72
CA LEU A 29 1.94 -9.18 17.56
C LEU A 29 2.87 -8.39 18.51
N ALA A 30 3.34 -7.23 18.07
CA ALA A 30 4.12 -6.29 18.88
C ALA A 30 3.27 -5.37 19.78
N GLU A 31 1.97 -5.63 19.93
CA GLU A 31 0.99 -4.84 20.71
C GLU A 31 0.86 -3.37 20.27
N ARG A 32 1.33 -3.04 19.05
CA ARG A 32 1.30 -1.69 18.47
C ARG A 32 0.03 -1.47 17.63
N TYR A 33 -1.13 -1.66 18.23
CA TYR A 33 -2.43 -1.69 17.55
C TYR A 33 -2.73 -0.43 16.71
N THR A 34 -2.41 0.76 17.22
CA THR A 34 -2.63 2.02 16.47
C THR A 34 -1.85 2.03 15.16
N TYR A 35 -0.59 1.62 15.19
CA TYR A 35 0.26 1.57 13.99
C TYR A 35 -0.17 0.44 13.06
N ALA A 36 -0.61 -0.70 13.60
CA ALA A 36 -1.15 -1.80 12.81
C ALA A 36 -2.35 -1.37 11.97
N VAL A 37 -3.27 -0.59 12.54
CA VAL A 37 -4.42 -0.05 11.82
C VAL A 37 -3.99 0.95 10.76
N ILE A 38 -3.08 1.88 11.10
CA ILE A 38 -2.64 2.93 10.17
C ILE A 38 -1.92 2.32 8.96
N ILE A 39 -0.93 1.46 9.21
CA ILE A 39 -0.05 0.90 8.18
C ILE A 39 -0.73 -0.27 7.45
N GLY A 40 -1.47 -1.11 8.19
CA GLY A 40 -2.10 -2.30 7.64
C GLY A 40 -3.41 -2.05 6.90
N ALA A 41 -4.13 -0.97 7.23
CA ALA A 41 -5.44 -0.70 6.65
C ALA A 41 -5.61 0.73 6.15
N ALA A 42 -5.36 1.75 6.98
CA ALA A 42 -5.76 3.13 6.66
C ALA A 42 -5.00 3.71 5.46
N ILE A 43 -3.67 3.64 5.45
CA ILE A 43 -2.85 4.15 4.34
C ILE A 43 -3.14 3.37 3.03
N PRO A 44 -3.16 2.02 3.02
CA PRO A 44 -3.54 1.26 1.83
C PRO A 44 -4.93 1.58 1.31
N ALA A 45 -5.92 1.75 2.19
CA ALA A 45 -7.29 2.09 1.81
C ALA A 45 -7.38 3.48 1.17
N LEU A 46 -6.67 4.47 1.72
CA LEU A 46 -6.59 5.82 1.12
C LEU A 46 -5.92 5.78 -0.25
N ALA A 47 -4.83 5.03 -0.41
CA ALA A 47 -4.14 4.87 -1.69
C ALA A 47 -5.00 4.13 -2.72
N LEU A 48 -5.73 3.08 -2.32
CA LEU A 48 -6.71 2.39 -3.17
C LEU A 48 -7.86 3.32 -3.59
N GLY A 49 -8.37 4.13 -2.67
CA GLY A 49 -9.42 5.10 -2.96
C GLY A 49 -8.97 6.14 -3.99
N ASP A 50 -7.76 6.68 -3.82
CA ASP A 50 -7.17 7.62 -4.77
C ASP A 50 -6.87 6.97 -6.14
N TYR A 51 -6.42 5.71 -6.14
CA TYR A 51 -6.27 4.91 -7.36
C TYR A 51 -7.58 4.83 -8.12
N TRP A 52 -8.64 4.40 -7.45
CA TRP A 52 -9.92 4.13 -8.08
C TRP A 52 -10.51 5.41 -8.68
N ARG A 53 -10.36 6.54 -7.97
CA ARG A 53 -10.81 7.86 -8.42
C ARG A 53 -10.10 8.34 -9.68
N HIS A 54 -8.85 7.93 -9.89
CA HIS A 54 -8.01 8.44 -10.97
C HIS A 54 -7.55 7.39 -11.98
N ARG A 55 -8.09 6.17 -11.91
CA ARG A 55 -7.67 5.02 -12.74
C ARG A 55 -7.78 5.27 -14.24
N ASP A 56 -8.72 6.12 -14.65
CA ASP A 56 -9.01 6.45 -16.04
C ASP A 56 -8.13 7.62 -16.57
N SER A 57 -7.34 8.25 -15.70
CA SER A 57 -6.49 9.39 -16.04
C SER A 57 -5.01 8.97 -16.17
N PRO A 58 -4.39 9.05 -17.37
CA PRO A 58 -3.10 8.42 -17.66
C PRO A 58 -1.91 8.96 -16.87
N ASN A 59 -1.95 10.21 -16.37
CA ASN A 59 -0.88 10.82 -15.56
C ASN A 59 -0.98 10.56 -14.05
N ASN A 60 -2.11 10.05 -13.54
CA ASN A 60 -2.31 9.89 -12.09
C ASN A 60 -2.02 8.46 -11.57
N ALA A 61 -2.02 7.46 -12.45
CA ALA A 61 -1.69 6.09 -12.04
C ALA A 61 -0.29 5.97 -11.41
N ASP A 62 0.66 6.79 -11.87
CA ASP A 62 2.03 6.83 -11.34
C ASP A 62 2.11 7.51 -9.97
N ARG A 63 1.30 8.55 -9.72
CA ARG A 63 1.14 9.18 -8.40
C ARG A 63 0.59 8.21 -7.37
N VAL A 64 -0.33 7.35 -7.77
CA VAL A 64 -0.94 6.38 -6.86
C VAL A 64 0.05 5.25 -6.54
N LEU A 65 0.79 4.78 -7.55
CA LEU A 65 1.93 3.89 -7.34
C LEU A 65 2.95 4.51 -6.37
N LEU A 66 3.21 5.81 -6.49
CA LEU A 66 4.05 6.56 -5.55
C LEU A 66 3.48 6.58 -4.13
N SER A 67 2.18 6.84 -3.95
CA SER A 67 1.50 6.80 -2.64
C SER A 67 1.61 5.41 -2.00
N PHE A 68 1.45 4.36 -2.79
CA PHE A 68 1.65 2.99 -2.32
C PHE A 68 3.12 2.67 -2.00
N MET A 69 4.09 3.17 -2.78
CA MET A 69 5.52 3.06 -2.44
C MET A 69 5.87 3.80 -1.15
N VAL A 70 5.27 4.96 -0.89
CA VAL A 70 5.41 5.69 0.37
C VAL A 70 4.80 4.90 1.53
N ALA A 71 3.64 4.26 1.34
CA ALA A 71 3.06 3.35 2.33
C ALA A 71 4.00 2.18 2.67
N LEU A 72 4.66 1.63 1.65
CA LEU A 72 5.63 0.54 1.79
C LEU A 72 6.94 1.00 2.46
N LEU A 73 7.38 2.23 2.20
CA LEU A 73 8.50 2.86 2.91
C LEU A 73 8.17 3.11 4.38
N ALA A 74 6.98 3.60 4.69
CA ALA A 74 6.50 3.75 6.06
C ALA A 74 6.45 2.39 6.79
N TYR A 75 6.07 1.32 6.08
CA TYR A 75 6.16 -0.05 6.57
C TYR A 75 7.60 -0.46 6.91
N GLY A 76 8.56 -0.27 5.99
CA GLY A 76 9.98 -0.57 6.24
C GLY A 76 10.53 0.17 7.46
N ALA A 77 10.16 1.43 7.63
CA ALA A 77 10.55 2.24 8.80
C ALA A 77 9.91 1.73 10.11
N ALA A 78 8.65 1.31 10.06
CA ALA A 78 7.95 0.77 11.23
C ALA A 78 8.59 -0.55 11.71
N ILE A 79 8.92 -1.46 10.78
CA ILE A 79 9.68 -2.68 11.11
C ILE A 79 11.06 -2.35 11.65
N ALA A 80 11.80 -1.44 11.00
CA ALA A 80 13.13 -1.06 11.48
C ALA A 80 13.10 -0.43 12.88
N SER A 81 11.97 0.16 13.30
CA SER A 81 11.76 0.70 14.66
C SER A 81 11.26 -0.32 15.69
N LEU A 82 11.01 -1.56 15.27
CA LEU A 82 10.61 -2.69 16.12
C LEU A 82 11.77 -3.63 16.44
N ILE A 83 12.85 -3.58 15.63
CA ILE A 83 14.13 -4.28 15.84
C ILE A 83 15.05 -3.39 16.68
#